data_AF-I1R8J1-F1
#
_entry.id   AF-I1R8J1-F1
#
_cell.length_a   1.000
_cell.length_b   1.000
_cell.length_c   1.000
_cell.angle_alpha   90.00
_cell.angle_beta   90.00
_cell.angle_gamma   90.00
#
_symmetry.space_group_name_H-M   'P 1'
#
loop_
_entity.id
_entity.type
_entity.pdbx_description
1 polymer ?
#
loop_
_entity_poly.entity_id
_entity_poly.type
_entity_poly.pdbx_seq_one_letter_code
_entity_poly.pdbx_strand_id
1 'polypeptide(L)'
;VGDFSEDNRSGINHSLHRISAIRNRKAHIIGLTCRVGRAISGSAEMIRDLVVGGGSILVIGPPGVGKTTLIREIARILADEGKKRVIIVDTSNEIGGDGDVPHSGIGRSRRMQVPKVSMQHN
;
A
#
# COMPACT_ATOMS: atom_id res chain seq x y z
N VAL A 1 9.81 -13.75 -5.16
CA VAL A 1 10.35 -12.40 -4.86
C VAL A 1 10.65 -11.77 -6.22
N GLY A 2 10.14 -10.57 -6.49
CA GLY A 2 10.38 -9.89 -7.76
C GLY A 2 11.80 -9.32 -7.87
N ASP A 3 12.11 -8.64 -8.97
CA ASP A 3 13.35 -7.88 -9.08
C ASP A 3 13.41 -6.75 -8.04
N PHE A 4 14.63 -6.29 -7.75
CA PHE A 4 14.83 -5.12 -6.88
C PHE A 4 14.70 -3.84 -7.70
N SER A 5 13.85 -2.92 -7.25
CA SER A 5 13.66 -1.58 -7.84
C SER A 5 14.87 -0.66 -7.60
N GLU A 6 14.85 0.53 -8.20
CA GLU A 6 15.91 1.54 -8.10
C GLU A 6 16.24 1.94 -6.64
N ASP A 7 15.26 1.85 -5.74
CA ASP A 7 15.41 2.10 -4.30
C ASP A 7 15.83 0.86 -3.50
N ASN A 8 16.28 -0.21 -4.19
CA ASN A 8 16.81 -1.44 -3.61
C ASN A 8 15.78 -2.22 -2.76
N ARG A 9 14.50 -2.10 -3.10
CA ARG A 9 13.38 -2.83 -2.47
C ARG A 9 12.75 -3.82 -3.45
N SER A 10 12.09 -4.84 -2.92
CA SER A 10 11.25 -5.75 -3.68
C SER A 10 10.06 -6.18 -2.82
N GLY A 11 8.96 -6.51 -3.49
CA GLY A 11 7.75 -7.03 -2.87
C GLY A 11 7.57 -8.53 -3.06
N ILE A 12 6.63 -9.09 -2.30
CA ILE A 12 6.03 -10.40 -2.59
C ILE A 12 4.59 -10.12 -3.01
N ASN A 13 4.18 -10.64 -4.17
CA ASN A 13 2.82 -10.55 -4.67
C ASN A 13 1.80 -10.96 -3.59
N HIS A 14 0.65 -10.29 -3.57
CA HIS A 14 -0.43 -10.48 -2.61
C HIS A 14 -0.07 -10.18 -1.14
N SER A 15 1.13 -9.67 -0.84
CA SER A 15 1.56 -9.39 0.53
C SER A 15 1.85 -7.90 0.74
N LEU A 16 1.95 -7.50 2.01
CA LEU A 16 2.51 -6.21 2.41
C LEU A 16 3.99 -6.34 2.84
N HIS A 17 4.60 -7.50 2.59
CA HIS A 17 5.98 -7.73 2.97
C HIS A 17 6.92 -7.01 2.01
N ARG A 18 7.99 -6.48 2.60
CA ARG A 18 8.98 -5.71 1.88
C ARG A 18 10.35 -6.30 2.13
N ILE A 19 11.06 -6.60 1.05
CA ILE A 19 12.39 -7.15 1.07
C ILE A 19 13.36 -6.07 0.63
N SER A 20 14.46 -5.89 1.37
CA SER A 20 15.55 -5.00 0.98
C SER A 20 16.85 -5.81 0.89
N ALA A 21 17.64 -5.56 -0.15
CA ALA A 21 18.90 -6.26 -0.32
C ALA A 21 20.04 -5.55 0.42
N ILE A 22 20.86 -6.29 1.13
CA ILE A 22 22.16 -5.84 1.62
C ILE A 22 23.17 -6.12 0.52
N ARG A 23 23.86 -5.07 0.04
CA ARG A 23 24.81 -5.18 -1.07
C ARG A 23 26.23 -4.83 -0.62
N ASN A 24 27.22 -5.54 -1.16
CA ASN A 24 28.62 -5.21 -0.95
C ASN A 24 29.08 -4.06 -1.89
N ARG A 25 30.35 -3.64 -1.79
CA ARG A 25 30.94 -2.58 -2.62
C ARG A 25 30.94 -2.86 -4.14
N LYS A 26 30.75 -4.12 -4.54
CA LYS A 26 30.62 -4.54 -5.94
C LYS A 26 29.15 -4.68 -6.36
N ALA A 27 28.21 -4.16 -5.57
CA ALA A 27 26.76 -4.24 -5.76
C ALA A 27 26.14 -5.66 -5.73
N HIS A 28 26.93 -6.69 -5.39
CA HIS A 28 26.40 -8.05 -5.20
C HIS A 28 25.54 -8.12 -3.96
N ILE A 29 24.39 -8.79 -4.06
CA ILE A 29 23.53 -9.09 -2.92
C ILE A 29 24.24 -10.10 -2.03
N ILE A 30 24.49 -9.72 -0.78
CA ILE A 30 25.14 -10.55 0.25
C ILE A 30 24.21 -10.87 1.43
N GLY A 31 23.01 -10.30 1.44
CA GLY A 31 22.01 -10.53 2.48
C GLY A 31 20.68 -9.89 2.13
N LEU A 32 19.63 -10.24 2.88
CA LEU A 32 18.29 -9.71 2.73
C LEU A 32 17.73 -9.31 4.09
N THR A 33 16.98 -8.22 4.15
CA THR A 33 16.11 -7.90 5.29
C THR A 33 14.66 -7.97 4.84
N CYS A 34 13.78 -8.49 5.69
CA CYS A 34 12.34 -8.56 5.41
C CYS A 34 11.58 -7.80 6.49
N ARG A 35 10.77 -6.82 6.06
CA ARG A 35 9.76 -6.19 6.91
C ARG A 35 8.42 -6.89 6.69
N VAL A 36 7.91 -7.50 7.76
CA VAL A 36 6.62 -8.19 7.75
C VAL A 36 5.49 -7.16 7.83
N GLY A 37 4.90 -6.82 6.69
CA GLY A 37 3.63 -6.08 6.66
C GLY A 37 2.45 -6.91 7.20
N ARG A 38 1.50 -6.22 7.84
CA ARG A 38 0.25 -6.80 8.37
C ARG A 38 -0.94 -5.97 7.87
N ALA A 39 -2.06 -6.63 7.64
CA ALA A 39 -3.33 -5.98 7.39
C ALA A 39 -4.28 -6.28 8.55
N ILE A 40 -4.98 -5.24 9.02
CA ILE A 40 -5.94 -5.31 10.11
C ILE A 40 -7.26 -4.74 9.57
N SER A 41 -8.36 -5.40 9.89
CA SER A 41 -9.73 -4.96 9.59
C SER A 41 -10.40 -4.38 10.83
N GLY A 42 -11.47 -3.61 10.66
CA GLY A 42 -12.22 -2.91 11.69
C GLY A 42 -11.75 -1.49 11.99
N SER A 43 -10.65 -1.03 11.39
CA SER A 43 -10.07 0.31 11.56
C SER A 43 -10.95 1.46 11.04
N ALA A 44 -11.77 1.21 10.02
CA ALA A 44 -12.65 2.23 9.42
C ALA A 44 -14.08 2.24 9.95
N GLU A 45 -14.45 1.34 10.87
CA GLU A 45 -15.86 1.18 11.32
C GLU A 45 -16.40 2.44 12.00
N MET A 46 -15.58 3.13 12.81
CA MET A 46 -15.99 4.35 13.51
C MET A 46 -16.34 5.52 12.58
N ILE A 47 -15.89 5.48 11.33
CA ILE A 47 -16.13 6.53 10.32
C ILE A 47 -16.90 5.99 9.11
N ARG A 48 -17.55 4.83 9.25
CA ARG A 48 -18.18 4.13 8.13
C ARG A 48 -19.29 4.95 7.47
N ASP A 49 -20.04 5.70 8.26
CA ASP A 49 -21.04 6.65 7.81
C ASP A 49 -20.45 7.73 6.89
N LEU A 50 -19.31 8.31 7.26
CA LEU A 50 -18.59 9.30 6.45
C LEU A 50 -18.08 8.69 5.13
N VAL A 51 -17.52 7.48 5.20
CA VAL A 51 -17.01 6.75 4.04
C VAL A 51 -18.13 6.45 3.04
N VAL A 52 -19.27 5.95 3.53
CA VAL A 52 -20.45 5.64 2.69
C VAL A 52 -21.07 6.91 2.13
N GLY A 53 -21.05 8.01 2.89
CA GLY A 53 -21.53 9.34 2.48
C GLY A 53 -20.83 9.89 1.22
N GLY A 54 -19.62 9.41 0.90
CA GLY A 54 -18.97 9.64 -0.40
C GLY A 54 -18.34 11.02 -0.58
N GLY A 55 -18.27 11.83 0.48
CA GLY A 55 -17.51 13.07 0.49
C GLY A 55 -16.00 12.83 0.49
N SER A 56 -15.24 13.90 0.23
CA SER A 56 -13.78 13.86 0.34
C SER A 56 -13.33 13.73 1.80
N ILE A 57 -12.42 12.79 2.06
CA ILE A 57 -11.88 12.54 3.40
C ILE A 57 -10.36 12.73 3.37
N LEU A 58 -9.83 13.52 4.30
CA LEU A 58 -8.40 13.69 4.52
C LEU A 58 -8.00 13.01 5.83
N VAL A 59 -7.04 12.08 5.77
CA VAL A 59 -6.52 11.35 6.94
C VAL A 59 -5.14 11.89 7.30
N ILE A 60 -5.01 12.53 8.46
CA ILE A 60 -3.77 13.14 8.97
C ILE A 60 -3.40 12.62 10.36
N GLY A 61 -2.11 12.67 10.68
CA GLY A 61 -1.59 12.25 11.99
C GLY A 61 -0.12 11.83 11.94
N PRO A 62 0.52 11.64 13.11
CA PRO A 62 1.93 11.25 13.20
C PRO A 62 2.27 9.95 12.46
N PRO A 63 3.54 9.68 12.14
CA PRO A 63 3.97 8.37 11.64
C PRO A 63 3.55 7.22 12.57
N GLY A 64 3.15 6.09 12.01
CA GLY A 64 2.82 4.88 12.80
C GLY A 64 1.41 4.80 13.40
N VAL A 65 0.59 5.86 13.34
CA VAL A 65 -0.76 5.89 13.97
C VAL A 65 -1.85 5.10 13.21
N GLY A 66 -1.50 4.37 12.15
CA GLY A 66 -2.46 3.51 11.42
C GLY A 66 -3.18 4.16 10.24
N LYS A 67 -2.78 5.35 9.79
CA LYS A 67 -3.38 6.04 8.62
C LYS A 67 -3.52 5.15 7.38
N THR A 68 -2.45 4.43 7.02
CA THR A 68 -2.44 3.55 5.85
C THR A 68 -3.36 2.34 6.04
N THR A 69 -3.50 1.85 7.28
CA THR A 69 -4.45 0.78 7.63
C THR A 69 -5.88 1.24 7.39
N LEU A 70 -6.21 2.45 7.86
CA LEU A 70 -7.50 3.07 7.65
C LEU A 70 -7.82 3.23 6.15
N ILE A 71 -6.91 3.81 5.37
CA ILE A 71 -7.11 4.05 3.93
C ILE A 71 -7.33 2.73 3.18
N ARG A 72 -6.54 1.70 3.50
CA ARG A 72 -6.68 0.36 2.90
C ARG A 72 -8.08 -0.20 3.11
N GLU A 73 -8.60 -0.07 4.33
CA GLU A 73 -9.92 -0.56 4.66
C GLU A 73 -11.05 0.27 4.05
N ILE A 74 -10.91 1.59 4.00
CA ILE A 74 -11.84 2.47 3.27
C ILE A 74 -11.97 1.99 1.82
N ALA A 75 -10.85 1.71 1.15
CA ALA A 75 -10.87 1.21 -0.22
C ALA A 75 -11.61 -0.13 -0.33
N ARG A 76 -11.36 -1.08 0.59
CA ARG A 76 -12.07 -2.37 0.65
C ARG A 76 -13.57 -2.18 0.83
N ILE A 77 -14.01 -1.36 1.80
CA ILE A 77 -15.42 -1.10 2.08
C ILE A 77 -16.10 -0.52 0.83
N LEU A 78 -15.50 0.50 0.21
CA LEU A 78 -16.05 1.12 -0.99
C LEU A 78 -16.15 0.14 -2.17
N ALA A 79 -15.11 -0.68 -2.38
CA ALA A 79 -15.05 -1.60 -3.51
C ALA A 79 -15.94 -2.83 -3.32
N ASP A 80 -15.90 -3.49 -2.17
CA ASP A 80 -16.55 -4.77 -1.95
C ASP A 80 -17.99 -4.60 -1.50
N GLU A 81 -18.21 -3.82 -0.45
CA GLU A 81 -19.53 -3.61 0.15
C GLU A 81 -20.32 -2.56 -0.65
N GLY A 82 -19.69 -1.43 -0.94
CA GLY A 82 -20.28 -0.36 -1.75
C GLY A 82 -20.42 -0.71 -3.23
N LYS A 83 -19.79 -1.82 -3.68
CA LYS A 83 -19.74 -2.27 -5.09
C LYS A 83 -19.28 -1.16 -6.05
N LYS A 84 -18.48 -0.21 -5.57
CA LYS A 84 -17.97 0.91 -6.37
C LYS A 84 -16.72 0.49 -7.13
N ARG A 85 -16.45 1.16 -8.25
CA ARG A 85 -15.16 1.07 -8.94
C ARG A 85 -14.19 1.97 -8.21
N VAL A 86 -13.22 1.40 -7.51
CA VAL A 86 -12.23 2.12 -6.72
C VAL A 86 -10.86 1.98 -7.36
N ILE A 87 -10.18 3.11 -7.56
CA ILE A 87 -8.78 3.18 -7.98
C ILE A 87 -7.97 3.75 -6.82
N ILE A 88 -6.90 3.08 -6.45
CA ILE A 88 -5.90 3.55 -5.49
C ILE A 88 -4.67 3.97 -6.27
N VAL A 89 -4.33 5.26 -6.20
CA VAL A 89 -3.06 5.77 -6.69
C VAL A 89 -2.05 5.64 -5.55
N ASP A 90 -1.15 4.67 -5.65
CA ASP A 90 -0.23 4.29 -4.58
C ASP A 90 1.20 4.69 -4.95
N THR A 91 1.59 5.87 -4.50
CA THR A 91 2.89 6.48 -4.80
C THR A 91 4.05 5.73 -4.12
N SER A 92 3.84 5.31 -2.87
CA SER A 92 4.89 4.73 -2.03
C SER A 92 4.79 3.21 -1.90
N ASN A 93 3.80 2.61 -2.57
CA ASN A 93 3.42 1.20 -2.47
C ASN A 93 3.03 0.77 -1.04
N GLU A 94 2.60 1.71 -0.19
CA GLU A 94 2.27 1.40 1.21
C GLU A 94 0.87 0.81 1.36
N ILE A 95 -0.05 1.10 0.44
CA ILE A 95 -1.45 0.69 0.55
C ILE A 95 -1.63 -0.72 -0.01
N GLY A 96 -1.23 -0.94 -1.26
CA GLY A 96 -1.38 -2.22 -1.96
C GLY A 96 -0.19 -3.17 -1.82
N GLY A 97 0.93 -2.71 -1.28
CA GLY A 97 2.17 -3.48 -1.15
C GLY A 97 3.13 -3.28 -2.33
N ASP A 98 4.36 -3.77 -2.22
CA ASP A 98 5.44 -3.59 -3.21
C ASP A 98 5.41 -4.61 -4.37
N GLY A 99 4.56 -5.64 -4.33
CA GLY A 99 4.42 -6.62 -5.42
C GLY A 99 3.58 -6.11 -6.60
N ASP A 100 3.63 -6.77 -7.75
CA ASP A 100 2.82 -6.43 -8.94
C ASP A 100 1.33 -6.69 -8.69
N VAL A 101 1.04 -7.77 -7.97
CA VAL A 101 -0.32 -8.10 -7.56
C VAL A 101 -0.55 -7.57 -6.13
N PRO A 102 -1.54 -6.69 -5.91
CA PRO A 102 -1.73 -6.04 -4.62
C PRO A 102 -2.26 -7.01 -3.55
N HIS A 103 -2.03 -6.64 -2.29
CA HIS A 103 -2.58 -7.33 -1.12
C HIS A 103 -4.11 -7.31 -1.12
N SER A 104 -4.77 -8.43 -0.77
CA SER A 104 -6.24 -8.57 -0.78
C SER A 104 -7.01 -7.59 0.12
N GLY A 105 -6.33 -7.00 1.09
CA GLY A 105 -6.88 -6.02 2.03
C GLY A 105 -7.42 -4.73 1.39
N ILE A 106 -7.16 -4.45 0.11
CA ILE A 106 -7.83 -3.36 -0.64
C ILE A 106 -9.15 -3.79 -1.30
N GLY A 107 -9.58 -5.04 -1.11
CA GLY A 107 -10.75 -5.62 -1.77
C GLY A 107 -10.58 -5.71 -3.29
N ARG A 108 -11.68 -5.53 -4.03
CA ARG A 108 -11.69 -5.46 -5.50
C ARG A 108 -11.17 -4.13 -6.08
N SER A 109 -10.61 -3.26 -5.25
CA SER A 109 -9.98 -2.01 -5.71
C SER A 109 -8.83 -2.32 -6.66
N ARG A 110 -8.65 -1.46 -7.67
CA ARG A 110 -7.47 -1.54 -8.55
C ARG A 110 -6.39 -0.60 -8.03
N ARG A 111 -5.15 -1.04 -8.05
CA ARG A 111 -3.99 -0.21 -7.68
C ARG A 111 -3.28 0.28 -8.94
N MET A 112 -3.01 1.56 -8.98
CA MET A 112 -2.07 2.19 -9.92
C MET A 112 -0.79 2.52 -9.16
N GLN A 113 0.34 1.93 -9.55
CA GLN A 113 1.66 2.30 -9.03
C GLN A 113 2.19 3.51 -9.80
N VAL A 114 2.78 4.47 -9.09
CA VAL A 114 3.37 5.65 -9.73
C VAL A 114 4.87 5.42 -9.92
N PRO A 115 5.39 5.40 -11.16
CA PRO A 115 6.79 5.05 -11.42
C PRO A 115 7.82 6.01 -10.81
N LYS A 116 7.49 7.31 -10.78
CA LYS A 116 8.38 8.36 -10.27
C LYS A 116 7.63 9.28 -9.33
N VAL A 117 7.84 9.09 -8.03
CA VAL A 117 7.28 9.95 -6.97
C VAL A 117 7.67 11.41 -7.17
N SER A 118 8.91 11.66 -7.60
CA SER A 118 9.46 12.99 -7.83
C SER A 118 8.76 13.82 -8.91
N MET A 119 7.95 13.18 -9.77
CA MET A 119 7.23 13.84 -10.87
C MET A 119 5.82 14.32 -10.48
N GLN A 120 5.41 14.24 -9.21
CA GLN A 120 4.04 14.55 -8.79
C GLN A 120 3.76 16.02 -8.49
N HIS A 121 4.80 16.85 -8.40
CA HIS A 121 4.69 18.22 -7.87
C HIS A 121 5.04 19.30 -8.91
N ASN A 122 5.24 18.92 -10.18
CA ASN A 122 5.58 19.81 -11.29
C ASN A 122 4.63 19.58 -12.47
#